data_AF-A0A535C6P5-F1
#
_entry.id   AF-A0A535C6P5-F1
#
_cell.length_a   1.000
_cell.length_b   1.000
_cell.length_c   1.000
_cell.angle_alpha   90.00
_cell.angle_beta   90.00
_cell.angle_gamma   90.00
#
_symmetry.space_group_name_H-M   'P 1'
#
loop_
_entity.id
_entity.type
_entity.pdbx_description
1 polymer ?
#
loop_
_entity_poly.entity_id
_entity_poly.type
_entity_poly.pdbx_seq_one_letter_code
_entity_poly.pdbx_strand_id
1 'polypeptide(L)'
;MNEEEINRHKAEIREHGDICIRAKWTMDGSRTLLEAAAKLRNEAEWLEDLAGAGFELNGSIQDDYGFVGHPDVEPPQDDDEQDEVDPAGPLRLN
;
A
#
# COMPACT_ATOMS: atom_id res chain seq x y z
N MET A 1 6.43 15.54 -14.81
CA MET A 1 7.72 16.05 -14.33
C MET A 1 8.21 17.07 -15.34
N ASN A 2 8.48 18.29 -14.92
CA ASN A 2 9.01 19.34 -15.76
C ASN A 2 10.55 19.24 -15.86
N GLU A 3 11.15 20.08 -16.70
CA GLU A 3 12.60 20.06 -16.95
C GLU A 3 13.42 20.47 -15.71
N GLU A 4 12.93 21.42 -14.91
CA GLU A 4 13.59 21.86 -13.67
C GLU A 4 13.67 20.73 -12.65
N GLU A 5 12.58 19.97 -12.46
CA GLU A 5 12.52 18.81 -11.59
C GLU A 5 13.48 17.70 -12.03
N ILE A 6 13.55 17.43 -13.34
CA ILE A 6 14.51 16.47 -13.91
C ILE A 6 15.95 16.93 -13.60
N ASN A 7 16.26 18.21 -13.78
CA ASN A 7 17.59 18.74 -13.55
C ASN A 7 17.98 18.72 -12.06
N ARG A 8 17.03 18.96 -11.16
CA ARG A 8 17.22 18.79 -9.71
C ARG A 8 17.61 17.36 -9.35
N HIS A 9 16.88 16.36 -9.84
CA HIS A 9 17.22 14.96 -9.59
C HIS A 9 18.55 14.54 -10.22
N LYS A 10 18.89 15.05 -11.42
CA LYS A 10 20.22 14.83 -12.00
C LYS A 10 21.35 15.38 -11.13
N ALA A 11 21.14 16.53 -10.49
CA ALA A 11 22.11 17.10 -9.56
C ALA A 11 22.24 16.23 -8.29
N GLU A 12 21.12 15.78 -7.74
CA GLU A 12 21.07 14.89 -6.57
C GLU A 12 21.78 13.55 -6.83
N ILE A 13 21.53 12.90 -7.97
CA ILE A 13 22.25 11.69 -8.40
C ILE A 13 23.75 11.96 -8.54
N ARG A 14 24.14 13.13 -9.04
CA ARG A 14 25.56 13.50 -9.15
C ARG A 14 26.22 13.63 -7.78
N GLU A 15 25.48 14.08 -6.78
CA GLU A 15 25.97 14.30 -5.42
C GLU A 15 25.98 13.00 -4.58
N HIS A 16 24.96 12.16 -4.71
CA HIS A 16 24.72 11.02 -3.83
C HIS A 16 24.81 9.64 -4.51
N GLY A 17 24.82 9.59 -5.84
CA GLY A 17 24.86 8.35 -6.63
C GLY A 17 23.48 7.74 -6.91
N ASP A 18 22.46 8.11 -6.13
CA ASP A 18 21.08 7.70 -6.29
C ASP A 18 20.10 8.76 -5.76
N ILE A 19 18.80 8.47 -5.89
CA ILE A 19 17.73 9.23 -5.25
C ILE A 19 16.81 8.24 -4.55
N CYS A 20 16.31 8.62 -3.37
CA CYS A 20 15.30 7.85 -2.69
C CYS A 20 13.91 8.16 -3.26
N ILE A 21 13.13 7.12 -3.54
CA ILE A 21 11.71 7.23 -3.89
C ILE A 21 10.88 6.48 -2.87
N ARG A 22 9.66 6.96 -2.59
CA ARG A 22 8.70 6.23 -1.75
C ARG A 22 8.03 5.15 -2.59
N ALA A 23 8.50 3.91 -2.46
CA ALA A 23 7.85 2.75 -3.06
C ALA A 23 6.64 2.30 -2.22
N LYS A 24 5.57 1.87 -2.89
CA LYS A 24 4.47 1.12 -2.26
C LYS A 24 4.78 -0.37 -2.35
N TRP A 25 4.24 -1.16 -1.42
CA TRP A 25 4.33 -2.62 -1.43
C TRP A 25 3.95 -3.25 -2.78
N THR A 26 2.98 -2.66 -3.48
CA THR A 26 2.58 -3.08 -4.84
C THR A 26 3.72 -3.03 -5.87
N MET A 27 4.78 -2.27 -5.62
CA MET A 27 5.96 -2.18 -6.49
C MET A 27 7.02 -3.24 -6.19
N ASP A 28 6.90 -4.03 -5.12
CA ASP A 28 7.97 -4.90 -4.63
C ASP A 28 8.56 -5.81 -5.71
N GLY A 29 9.89 -5.92 -5.73
CA GLY A 29 10.64 -6.73 -6.70
C GLY A 29 10.82 -6.09 -8.08
N SER A 30 10.30 -4.89 -8.34
CA SER A 30 10.58 -4.14 -9.58
C SER A 30 12.06 -3.75 -9.66
N ARG A 31 12.68 -3.94 -10.82
CA ARG A 31 14.10 -3.62 -11.08
C ARG A 31 14.29 -2.40 -11.97
N THR A 32 13.22 -1.94 -12.61
CA THR A 32 13.23 -0.75 -13.46
C THR A 32 12.09 0.20 -13.10
N LEU A 33 12.25 1.48 -13.43
CA LEU A 33 11.19 2.49 -13.26
C LEU A 33 9.93 2.13 -14.07
N LEU A 34 10.08 1.47 -15.22
CA LEU A 34 8.96 1.05 -16.05
C LEU A 34 8.18 -0.11 -15.44
N GLU A 35 8.86 -1.09 -14.84
CA GLU A 35 8.22 -2.17 -14.09
C GLU A 35 7.46 -1.61 -12.88
N ALA A 36 8.09 -0.73 -12.09
CA ALA A 36 7.44 -0.11 -10.94
C ALA A 36 6.20 0.69 -11.35
N ALA A 37 6.30 1.47 -12.45
CA ALA A 37 5.16 2.20 -13.00
C ALA A 37 4.07 1.28 -13.55
N ALA A 38 4.42 0.16 -14.18
CA ALA A 38 3.44 -0.81 -14.67
C ALA A 38 2.65 -1.43 -13.52
N LYS A 39 3.31 -1.81 -12.42
CA LYS A 39 2.61 -2.36 -11.25
C LYS A 39 1.61 -1.38 -10.64
N LEU A 40 1.96 -0.09 -10.56
CA LEU A 40 1.01 0.94 -10.12
C LEU A 40 -0.20 1.07 -11.04
N ARG A 41 0.00 1.00 -12.36
CA ARG A 41 -1.12 1.04 -13.32
C ARG A 41 -2.02 -0.17 -13.18
N ASN A 42 -1.44 -1.36 -13.05
CA ASN A 42 -2.22 -2.57 -12.84
C ASN A 42 -3.04 -2.51 -11.54
N GLU A 43 -2.49 -1.94 -10.47
CA GLU A 43 -3.24 -1.72 -9.22
C GLU A 43 -4.41 -0.74 -9.44
N ALA A 44 -4.18 0.34 -10.18
CA ALA A 44 -5.24 1.30 -10.51
C ALA A 44 -6.33 0.65 -11.38
N GLU A 45 -5.96 -0.14 -12.39
CA GLU A 45 -6.89 -0.91 -13.22
C GLU A 45 -7.71 -1.89 -12.37
N TRP A 46 -7.10 -2.59 -11.42
CA TRP A 46 -7.82 -3.47 -10.50
C TRP A 46 -8.83 -2.72 -9.62
N LEU A 47 -8.47 -1.54 -9.11
CA LEU A 47 -9.41 -0.69 -8.35
C LEU A 47 -10.57 -0.20 -9.22
N GLU A 48 -10.32 0.15 -10.48
CA GLU A 48 -11.35 0.53 -11.45
C GLU A 48 -12.29 -0.64 -11.76
N ASP A 49 -11.75 -1.85 -11.94
CA ASP A 49 -12.54 -3.07 -12.16
C ASP A 49 -13.44 -3.39 -10.95
N LEU A 50 -12.92 -3.24 -9.72
CA LEU A 50 -13.71 -3.39 -8.50
C LEU A 50 -14.86 -2.38 -8.43
N ALA A 51 -14.58 -1.11 -8.72
CA ALA A 51 -15.61 -0.07 -8.77
C ALA A 51 -16.66 -0.37 -9.85
N GLY A 52 -16.23 -0.83 -11.03
CA GLY A 52 -17.12 -1.27 -12.12
C GLY A 52 -18.00 -2.46 -11.73
N ALA A 53 -17.53 -3.31 -10.82
CA ALA A 53 -18.27 -4.42 -10.24
C ALA A 53 -19.15 -4.04 -9.04
N GLY A 54 -19.23 -2.76 -8.66
CA GLY A 54 -20.09 -2.27 -7.59
C GLY A 54 -19.46 -2.26 -6.19
N PHE A 55 -18.15 -2.50 -6.07
CA PHE A 55 -17.45 -2.38 -4.79
C PHE A 55 -17.13 -0.91 -4.48
N GLU A 56 -17.14 -0.57 -3.19
CA GLU A 56 -16.85 0.76 -2.68
C GLU A 56 -15.81 0.72 -1.56
N LEU A 57 -15.12 1.85 -1.33
CA LEU A 57 -14.23 2.02 -0.19
C LEU A 57 -15.04 2.14 1.11
N ASN A 58 -14.70 1.32 2.10
CA ASN A 58 -15.22 1.44 3.45
C ASN A 58 -14.39 2.46 4.25
N GLY A 59 -14.61 3.74 3.97
CA GLY A 59 -13.89 4.85 4.57
C GLY A 59 -12.61 5.27 3.85
N SER A 60 -11.83 6.14 4.48
CA SER A 60 -10.57 6.64 3.92
C SER A 60 -9.45 5.62 4.06
N ILE A 61 -8.58 5.52 3.05
CA ILE A 61 -7.29 4.83 3.17
C ILE A 61 -6.42 5.59 4.18
N GLN A 62 -5.85 4.87 5.15
CA GLN A 62 -4.95 5.39 6.18
C GLN A 62 -3.68 4.55 6.19
N ASP A 63 -2.51 5.19 6.26
CA ASP A 63 -1.20 4.53 6.31
C ASP A 63 -1.01 3.41 5.28
N ASP A 64 -1.48 3.66 4.05
CA ASP A 64 -1.40 2.74 2.90
C ASP A 64 -2.30 1.50 3.00
N TYR A 65 -3.27 1.54 3.91
CA TYR A 65 -4.23 0.48 4.16
C TYR A 65 -5.68 0.96 4.04
N GLY A 66 -6.54 0.15 3.42
CA GLY A 66 -7.95 0.46 3.23
C GLY A 66 -8.74 -0.81 2.99
N PHE A 67 -10.06 -0.71 3.17
CA PHE A 67 -10.97 -1.83 3.02
C PHE A 67 -11.97 -1.52 1.92
N VAL A 68 -12.30 -2.53 1.13
CA VAL A 68 -13.38 -2.47 0.14
C VAL A 68 -14.52 -3.39 0.57
N GLY A 69 -15.75 -2.97 0.32
CA GLY A 69 -16.95 -3.75 0.57
C GLY A 69 -17.90 -3.64 -0.62
N HIS A 70 -18.84 -4.58 -0.71
CA HIS A 70 -19.95 -4.46 -1.64
C HIS A 70 -21.20 -4.07 -0.84
N PRO A 71 -21.98 -3.04 -1.24
CA PRO A 71 -23.10 -2.54 -0.44
C PRO A 71 -24.19 -3.59 -0.19
N ASP A 72 -24.33 -4.56 -1.09
CA ASP A 72 -25.29 -5.67 -0.94
C ASP A 72 -24.77 -6.85 -0.12
N VAL A 73 -23.52 -6.80 0.37
CA VAL A 73 -22.92 -7.85 1.19
C VAL A 73 -22.75 -7.31 2.61
N GLU A 74 -23.54 -7.83 3.54
CA GLU A 74 -23.38 -7.50 4.95
C GLU A 74 -22.01 -7.99 5.43
N PRO A 75 -21.21 -7.13 6.08
CA PRO A 75 -19.93 -7.56 6.60
C PRO A 75 -20.14 -8.67 7.64
N PRO A 76 -19.21 -9.63 7.74
CA PRO A 76 -19.26 -10.60 8.82
C PRO A 76 -19.36 -9.87 10.15
N GLN A 77 -20.27 -10.31 11.01
CA GLN A 77 -20.34 -9.84 12.39
C GLN A 77 -19.11 -10.42 13.09
N ASP A 78 -18.17 -9.57 13.50
CA ASP A 78 -17.03 -10.01 14.33
C ASP A 78 -17.61 -10.62 15.62
N ASP A 79 -17.59 -11.96 15.73
CA ASP A 79 -17.93 -12.71 16.94
C ASP A 79 -16.71 -13.00 17.82
N ASP A 80 -15.54 -12.50 17.41
CA ASP A 80 -14.31 -12.55 18.18
C ASP A 80 -14.39 -11.57 19.35
N GLU A 81 -14.85 -12.07 20.49
CA GLU A 81 -14.44 -11.60 21.81
C GLU A 81 -12.94 -11.31 21.73
N GLN A 82 -12.56 -10.04 21.85
CA GLN A 82 -11.15 -9.66 21.92
C GLN A 82 -10.50 -10.49 23.02
N ASP A 83 -9.71 -11.50 22.64
CA ASP A 83 -8.90 -12.26 23.57
C ASP A 83 -8.07 -11.23 24.35
N GLU A 84 -8.45 -11.00 25.61
CA GLU A 84 -7.68 -10.19 26.55
C GLU A 84 -6.26 -10.75 26.53
N VAL A 85 -5.33 -9.97 25.96
CA VAL A 85 -3.90 -10.25 26.07
C VAL A 85 -3.55 -10.23 27.56
N ASP A 86 -3.45 -11.43 28.16
CA ASP A 86 -3.02 -11.59 29.54
C ASP A 86 -1.62 -10.95 29.70
N PRO A 87 -1.48 -9.86 30.48
CA PRO A 87 -0.22 -9.14 30.61
C PRO A 87 0.84 -9.94 31.41
N ALA A 88 0.57 -11.17 31.84
CA ALA A 88 1.42 -11.93 32.74
C ALA A 88 1.83 -13.32 32.23
N GLY A 89 2.61 -13.38 31.14
CA GLY A 89 3.38 -14.59 30.80
C GLY A 89 4.82 -14.54 31.37
N PRO A 90 5.20 -15.29 32.42
CA PRO A 90 6.59 -15.32 32.86
C PRO A 90 7.43 -16.22 31.95
N LEU A 91 8.59 -15.69 31.54
CA LEU A 91 9.66 -16.40 30.85
C LEU A 91 10.06 -17.67 31.64
N ARG A 92 9.79 -18.85 31.09
CA ARG A 92 10.42 -20.08 31.58
C ARG A 92 11.76 -20.27 30.89
N LEU A 93 12.82 -19.90 31.60
CA LEU A 93 14.14 -20.49 31.42
C LEU A 93 14.11 -21.91 31.99
N ASN A 94 14.48 -22.88 31.16
CA ASN A 94 15.32 -24.03 31.50
C ASN A 94 15.86 -24.64 30.21
#